data_AF-A0A376X0T4-F1
#
_entry.id   AF-A0A376X0T4-F1
#
_cell.length_a   1.000
_cell.length_b   1.000
_cell.length_c   1.000
_cell.angle_alpha   90.00
_cell.angle_beta   90.00
_cell.angle_gamma   90.00
#
_symmetry.space_group_name_H-M   'P 1'
#
loop_
_entity.id
_entity.type
_entity.pdbx_description
1 polymer ?
#
loop_
_entity_poly.entity_id
_entity_poly.type
_entity_poly.pdbx_seq_one_letter_code
_entity_poly.pdbx_strand_id
1 'polypeptide(L)'
;MLVFGQDKAIEALTEAIKMARAGLGHEHKPVGSFLFAGPTGVGKTEVTVQLSKALGIELLRFDMSEYMERHTSAVLLVRLRDTLVLIRAVC
;
A
#
# COMPACT_ATOMS: atom_id res chain seq x y z
N MET A 1 10.95 4.21 16.23
CA MET A 1 10.35 4.67 14.96
C MET A 1 11.48 4.76 13.94
N LEU A 2 11.44 3.93 12.88
CA LEU A 2 12.57 3.71 11.94
C LEU A 2 12.49 4.56 10.67
N VAL A 3 11.44 5.37 10.52
CA VAL A 3 11.23 6.26 9.37
C VAL A 3 11.13 7.69 9.91
N PHE A 4 11.94 8.59 9.36
CA PHE A 4 11.92 10.01 9.67
C PHE A 4 11.67 10.81 8.39
N GLY A 5 10.85 11.86 8.46
CA GLY A 5 10.62 12.80 7.35
C GLY A 5 9.61 12.34 6.29
N GLN A 6 8.78 11.33 6.58
CA GLN A 6 7.68 10.88 5.72
C GLN A 6 6.30 11.16 6.34
N ASP A 7 6.24 12.10 7.29
CA ASP A 7 5.06 12.32 8.14
C ASP A 7 3.81 12.63 7.32
N LYS A 8 3.92 13.50 6.31
CA LYS A 8 2.80 13.82 5.40
C LYS A 8 2.25 12.60 4.67
N ALA A 9 3.13 11.68 4.26
CA ALA A 9 2.71 10.49 3.54
C ALA A 9 2.03 9.49 4.49
N ILE A 10 2.52 9.39 5.74
CA ILE A 10 1.90 8.58 6.80
C ILE A 10 0.53 9.15 7.20
N GLU A 11 0.42 10.46 7.36
CA GLU A 11 -0.83 11.16 7.67
C GLU A 11 -1.89 10.89 6.60
N ALA A 12 -1.58 11.12 5.32
CA ALA A 12 -2.50 10.89 4.21
C ALA A 12 -3.00 9.44 4.16
N LEU A 13 -2.12 8.47 4.41
CA LEU A 13 -2.47 7.05 4.42
C LEU A 13 -3.37 6.72 5.62
N THR A 14 -3.06 7.28 6.78
CA THR A 14 -3.84 7.10 8.00
C THR A 14 -5.24 7.71 7.87
N GLU A 15 -5.38 8.88 7.26
CA GLU A 15 -6.67 9.53 7.01
C GLU A 15 -7.57 8.70 6.09
N ALA A 16 -7.04 8.21 4.97
CA ALA A 16 -7.82 7.38 4.06
C ALA A 16 -8.33 6.10 4.72
N ILE A 17 -7.50 5.46 5.55
CA ILE A 17 -7.89 4.24 6.27
C ILE A 17 -8.94 4.53 7.33
N LYS A 18 -8.83 5.66 8.04
CA LYS A 18 -9.86 6.12 8.98
C LYS A 18 -11.18 6.41 8.27
N MET A 19 -11.15 7.06 7.11
CA MET A 19 -12.36 7.36 6.33
C MET A 19 -13.08 6.08 5.90
N ALA A 20 -12.36 5.08 5.37
CA ALA A 20 -13.01 3.83 4.99
C ALA A 20 -13.52 3.03 6.19
N ARG A 21 -12.81 3.03 7.33
CA ARG A 21 -13.32 2.41 8.57
C ARG A 21 -14.55 3.12 9.12
N ALA A 22 -14.72 4.41 8.85
CA ALA A 22 -15.91 5.18 9.20
C ALA A 22 -17.10 4.93 8.24
N GLY A 23 -16.95 4.03 7.25
CA GLY A 23 -17.97 3.79 6.23
C GLY A 23 -18.05 4.92 5.18
N LEU A 24 -17.12 5.86 5.20
CA LEU A 24 -17.02 6.95 4.24
C LEU A 24 -16.13 6.49 3.08
N GLY A 25 -16.71 5.66 2.21
CA GLY A 25 -16.04 5.08 1.05
C GLY A 25 -17.03 4.42 0.09
N HIS A 26 -16.54 3.96 -1.04
CA HIS A 26 -17.35 3.20 -1.99
C HIS A 26 -17.11 1.70 -1.77
N GLU A 27 -18.17 0.91 -1.58
CA GLU A 27 -18.07 -0.55 -1.38
C GLU A 27 -17.35 -1.28 -2.53
N HIS A 28 -17.34 -0.70 -3.73
CA HIS A 28 -16.70 -1.27 -4.92
C HIS A 28 -15.28 -0.73 -5.19
N LYS A 29 -14.71 0.07 -4.29
CA LYS A 29 -13.35 0.61 -4.43
C LYS A 29 -12.49 0.19 -3.23
N PRO A 30 -11.17 0.02 -3.44
CA PRO A 30 -10.26 -0.16 -2.31
C PRO A 30 -10.31 1.06 -1.39
N VAL A 31 -9.95 0.88 -0.10
CA VAL A 31 -9.91 1.95 0.91
C VAL A 31 -9.03 3.11 0.47
N GLY A 32 -7.96 2.80 -0.26
CA GLY A 32 -7.14 3.76 -0.95
C GLY A 32 -6.10 3.08 -1.82
N SER A 33 -5.66 3.80 -2.85
CA SER A 33 -4.56 3.40 -3.72
C SER A 33 -3.46 4.46 -3.63
N PHE A 34 -2.30 4.05 -3.12
CA PHE A 34 -1.18 4.94 -2.84
C PHE A 34 0.03 4.56 -3.70
N LEU A 35 0.67 5.60 -4.25
CA LEU A 35 1.94 5.48 -4.96
C LEU A 35 3.01 6.26 -4.20
N PHE A 36 3.95 5.54 -3.59
CA PHE A 36 5.15 6.13 -3.03
C PHE A 36 6.21 6.26 -4.12
N ALA A 37 6.53 7.48 -4.52
CA ALA A 37 7.59 7.79 -5.48
C ALA A 37 8.77 8.48 -4.79
N GLY A 38 10.00 8.20 -5.23
CA GLY A 38 11.20 8.94 -4.82
C GLY A 38 12.48 8.12 -4.92
N PRO A 39 13.64 8.64 -4.48
CA PRO A 39 14.92 7.92 -4.57
C PRO A 39 14.96 6.65 -3.71
N THR A 40 15.80 5.68 -4.09
CA THR A 40 16.05 4.45 -3.31
C THR A 40 16.60 4.77 -1.92
N GLY A 41 16.31 3.93 -0.93
CA GLY A 41 16.90 4.07 0.42
C GLY A 41 16.20 5.05 1.37
N VAL A 42 15.17 5.78 0.93
CA VAL A 42 14.42 6.73 1.78
C VAL A 42 13.33 6.10 2.67
N GLY A 43 13.23 4.76 2.69
CA GLY A 43 12.30 4.07 3.60
C GLY A 43 10.85 3.90 3.11
N LYS A 44 10.55 4.08 1.82
CA LYS A 44 9.18 3.87 1.25
C LYS A 44 8.57 2.50 1.62
N THR A 45 9.36 1.43 1.43
CA THR A 45 8.94 0.07 1.76
C THR A 45 8.78 -0.12 3.27
N GLU A 46 9.69 0.47 4.06
CA GLU A 46 9.65 0.37 5.52
C GLU A 46 8.41 1.07 6.10
N VAL A 47 8.02 2.24 5.58
CA VAL A 47 6.77 2.93 5.94
C VAL A 47 5.58 2.00 5.78
N THR A 48 5.52 1.28 4.67
CA THR A 48 4.42 0.38 4.34
C THR A 48 4.33 -0.79 5.33
N VAL A 49 5.48 -1.37 5.69
CA VAL A 49 5.57 -2.44 6.71
C VAL A 49 5.16 -1.93 8.08
N GLN A 50 5.68 -0.80 8.52
CA GLN A 50 5.36 -0.24 9.84
C GLN A 50 3.88 0.15 9.94
N LEU A 51 3.31 0.70 8.88
CA LEU A 51 1.91 1.07 8.83
C LEU A 51 0.99 -0.15 8.93
N SER A 52 1.32 -1.25 8.24
CA SER A 52 0.55 -2.50 8.34
C SER A 52 0.52 -3.04 9.76
N LYS A 53 1.66 -3.01 10.45
CA LYS A 53 1.79 -3.42 11.86
C LYS A 53 1.01 -2.50 12.79
N ALA A 54 1.08 -1.19 12.59
CA ALA A 54 0.39 -0.20 13.41
C ALA A 54 -1.13 -0.29 13.28
N LEU A 55 -1.64 -0.63 12.10
CA LEU A 55 -3.08 -0.73 11.83
C LEU A 55 -3.66 -2.12 12.07
N GLY A 56 -2.81 -3.12 12.32
CA GLY A 56 -3.19 -4.51 12.49
C GLY A 56 -3.77 -5.14 11.22
N ILE A 57 -3.28 -4.72 10.05
CA ILE A 57 -3.74 -5.23 8.75
C ILE A 57 -2.67 -6.14 8.12
N GLU A 58 -3.09 -7.14 7.36
CA GLU A 58 -2.18 -7.98 6.60
C GLU A 58 -1.54 -7.18 5.45
N LEU A 59 -0.22 -7.19 5.36
CA LEU A 59 0.51 -6.58 4.26
C LEU A 59 0.72 -7.59 3.13
N LEU A 60 -0.01 -7.41 2.03
CA LEU A 60 0.26 -8.13 0.80
C LEU A 60 1.37 -7.44 0.01
N ARG A 61 2.53 -8.09 -0.08
CA ARG A 61 3.68 -7.59 -0.83
C ARG A 61 3.85 -8.36 -2.14
N PHE A 62 3.88 -7.62 -3.25
CA PHE A 62 4.14 -8.16 -4.58
C PHE A 62 5.42 -7.53 -5.12
N ASP A 63 6.42 -8.35 -5.48
CA ASP A 63 7.63 -7.87 -6.16
C ASP A 63 7.35 -7.72 -7.65
N MET A 64 7.20 -6.47 -8.11
CA MET A 64 6.87 -6.16 -9.50
C MET A 64 7.95 -6.60 -10.49
N SER A 65 9.17 -6.87 -10.04
CA SER A 65 10.26 -7.40 -10.87
C SER A 65 9.97 -8.81 -11.35
N GLU A 66 9.23 -9.60 -10.56
CA GLU A 66 8.83 -10.98 -10.89
C GLU A 66 7.64 -11.05 -11.87
N TYR A 67 6.92 -9.93 -12.06
CA TYR A 67 5.74 -9.85 -12.92
C TYR A 67 6.02 -9.20 -14.28
N MET A 68 7.29 -9.07 -14.68
CA MET A 68 7.63 -8.53 -16.01
C MET A 68 7.36 -9.50 -17.17
N GLU A 69 7.21 -10.80 -16.89
CA GLU A 69 6.84 -11.79 -17.91
C GLU A 69 5.32 -11.86 -18.12
N ARG A 70 4.88 -11.84 -19.39
CA ARG A 70 3.45 -11.74 -19.79
C ARG A 70 2.55 -12.84 -19.21
N HIS A 71 3.10 -14.00 -18.86
CA HIS A 71 2.33 -15.16 -18.39
C HIS A 71 2.06 -15.16 -16.87
N THR A 72 2.73 -14.33 -16.08
CA THR A 72 2.59 -14.25 -14.60
C THR A 72 1.46 -13.31 -14.14
N SER A 73 0.91 -12.54 -15.08
CA SER A 73 -0.11 -11.50 -14.85
C SER A 73 -1.46 -12.03 -14.33
N ALA A 74 -1.77 -13.31 -14.57
CA ALA A 74 -3.02 -13.94 -14.13
C ALA A 74 -3.09 -14.14 -12.61
N VAL A 75 -1.96 -14.41 -11.95
CA VAL A 75 -1.91 -14.66 -10.49
C VAL A 75 -2.12 -13.37 -9.70
N LEU A 76 -1.63 -12.23 -10.22
CA LEU A 76 -1.82 -10.92 -9.59
C LEU A 76 -3.29 -10.49 -9.60
N LEU A 77 -4.02 -10.79 -10.69
CA LEU A 77 -5.39 -10.30 -10.90
C LEU A 77 -6.41 -10.93 -9.96
N VAL A 78 -6.14 -12.15 -9.46
CA VAL A 78 -7.06 -12.88 -8.56
C VAL A 78 -6.98 -12.39 -7.11
N ARG A 79 -5.84 -11.87 -6.65
CA ARG A 79 -5.65 -11.43 -5.25
C ARG A 79 -5.98 -9.97 -4.96
N LEU A 80 -6.27 -9.17 -5.98
CA LEU A 80 -6.52 -7.72 -5.84
C LEU A 80 -7.97 -7.36 -5.50
N ARG A 81 -8.91 -8.32 -5.46
CA ARG A 81 -10.33 -8.04 -5.17
C ARG A 81 -10.60 -7.76 -3.69
N ASP A 82 -9.80 -8.31 -2.78
CA ASP A 82 -10.04 -8.22 -1.33
C ASP A 82 -9.04 -7.32 -0.60
N THR A 83 -8.15 -6.63 -1.32
CA THR A 83 -7.09 -5.84 -0.71
C THR A 83 -7.62 -4.49 -0.22
N LEU A 84 -7.58 -4.29 1.10
CA LEU A 84 -7.99 -3.05 1.75
C LEU A 84 -7.19 -1.85 1.20
N VAL A 85 -5.86 -1.96 1.07
CA VAL A 85 -4.99 -0.84 0.66
C VAL A 85 -3.96 -1.31 -0.35
N LEU A 86 -3.97 -0.72 -1.55
CA LEU A 86 -2.93 -0.98 -2.56
C LEU A 86 -1.80 0.04 -2.39
N ILE A 87 -0.63 -0.42 -1.94
CA ILE A 87 0.54 0.43 -1.77
C ILE A 87 1.61 0.01 -2.78
N ARG A 88 1.90 0.90 -3.75
CA ARG A 88 2.96 0.70 -4.74
C ARG A 88 4.12 1.64 -4.40
N ALA A 89 5.32 1.09 -4.25
CA ALA A 89 6.55 1.89 -4.20
C ALA A 89 7.23 1.82 -5.56
N VAL A 90 7.53 2.99 -6.15
CA VAL A 90 8.35 3.12 -7.36
C VAL A 90 9.62 3.87 -6.97
N CYS A 91 10.75 3.25 -7.25
CA CYS A 91 12.09 3.83 -7.12
C CYS A 91 12.49 4.51 -8.43
#